data_AF-A0A4Y8C2K6-F1
#
_entry.id   AF-A0A4Y8C2K6-F1
#
_cell.length_a   1.000
_cell.length_b   1.000
_cell.length_c   1.000
_cell.angle_alpha   90.00
_cell.angle_beta   90.00
_cell.angle_gamma   90.00
#
_symmetry.space_group_name_H-M   'P 1'
#
loop_
_entity.id
_entity.type
_entity.pdbx_description
1 polymer ?
#
loop_
_entity_poly.entity_id
_entity_poly.type
_entity_poly.pdbx_seq_one_letter_code
_entity_poly.pdbx_strand_id
1 'polypeptide(L)' 'GNVDSIRAREGLMQSEYFENLDEIFPIIAKPSSDSAMFDNTLEFLALNGRTLEEAFMMMVPEPWHKNENMESKKRA' A
#
# COMPACT_ATOMS: atom_id res chain seq x y z
N GLY A 1 5.01 8.63 -10.45
CA GLY A 1 4.24 7.37 -10.61
C GLY A 1 3.97 6.73 -9.27
N ASN A 2 3.43 5.51 -9.20
CA ASN A 2 3.14 4.81 -7.94
C ASN A 2 4.37 4.76 -7.01
N VAL A 3 5.54 4.44 -7.58
CA VAL A 3 6.80 4.36 -6.83
C VAL A 3 7.21 5.71 -6.23
N ASP A 4 7.16 6.79 -7.02
CA ASP A 4 7.54 8.11 -6.51
C ASP A 4 6.54 8.61 -5.46
N SER A 5 5.26 8.23 -5.56
CA SER A 5 4.23 8.56 -4.58
C SER A 5 4.51 7.90 -3.23
N ILE A 6 4.89 6.62 -3.23
CA ILE A 6 5.29 5.89 -2.01
C ILE A 6 6.55 6.54 -1.43
N ARG A 7 7.58 6.73 -2.26
CA ARG A 7 8.86 7.30 -1.85
C ARG A 7 8.75 8.71 -1.27
N ALA A 8 7.90 9.56 -1.84
CA ALA A 8 7.65 10.91 -1.32
C ALA A 8 6.97 10.92 0.05
N ARG A 9 6.32 9.82 0.44
CA ARG A 9 5.60 9.69 1.71
C ARG A 9 6.41 8.96 2.78
N GLU A 10 7.45 8.21 2.43
CA GLU A 10 8.29 7.43 3.39
C GLU A 10 8.70 8.28 4.60
N GLY A 11 9.20 9.50 4.39
CA GLY A 11 9.62 10.41 5.49
C GLY A 11 8.48 10.96 6.37
N LEU A 12 7.22 10.68 6.04
CA LEU A 12 6.04 11.03 6.84
C LEU A 12 5.39 9.79 7.49
N MET A 13 5.85 8.58 7.16
CA MET A 13 5.27 7.36 7.68
C MET A 13 5.68 7.12 9.12
N GLN A 14 4.76 6.53 9.89
CA GLN A 14 4.97 6.09 11.25
C GLN A 14 4.38 4.70 11.39
N SER A 15 4.95 3.89 12.28
CA SER A 15 4.49 2.53 12.53
C SER A 15 4.44 2.27 14.04
N GLU A 16 3.40 1.58 14.48
CA GLU A 16 3.33 1.01 15.83
C GLU A 16 3.98 -0.38 15.89
N TYR A 17 4.29 -0.99 14.74
CA TYR A 17 4.82 -2.35 14.60
C TYR A 17 6.34 -2.38 14.39
N PHE A 18 6.89 -1.36 13.74
CA PHE A 18 8.32 -1.22 13.50
C PHE A 18 8.88 -0.04 14.31
N GLU A 19 9.91 -0.31 15.11
CA GLU A 19 10.58 0.72 15.92
C GLU A 19 11.34 1.73 15.04
N ASN A 20 11.92 1.27 13.93
CA ASN A 20 12.74 2.09 13.04
C ASN A 20 12.39 1.81 11.56
N LEU A 21 11.56 2.67 10.96
CA LEU A 21 11.20 2.55 9.54
C LEU A 21 12.36 2.86 8.58
N ASP A 22 13.40 3.57 9.03
CA ASP A 22 14.57 3.88 8.20
C ASP A 22 15.34 2.61 7.78
N GLU A 23 15.21 1.52 8.54
CA GLU A 23 15.79 0.21 8.19
C GLU A 23 15.01 -0.51 7.09
N ILE A 24 13.74 -0.14 6.88
CA ILE A 24 12.87 -0.72 5.86
C ILE A 24 12.93 0.11 4.57
N PHE A 25 13.23 1.41 4.68
CA PHE A 25 13.28 2.27 3.51
C PHE A 25 14.49 1.97 2.60
N PRO A 26 14.31 2.04 1.26
CA PRO A 26 13.06 2.31 0.56
C PRO A 26 12.13 1.08 0.57
N ILE A 27 10.82 1.30 0.74
CA ILE A 27 9.80 0.23 0.71
C ILE A 27 9.89 -0.53 -0.62
N ILE A 28 10.12 0.20 -1.71
CA ILE A 28 10.27 -0.39 -3.03
C ILE A 28 11.76 -0.44 -3.40
N ALA A 29 12.32 -1.65 -3.40
CA ALA A 29 13.68 -1.88 -3.86
C ALA A 29 13.82 -1.62 -5.37
N LYS A 30 14.96 -1.07 -5.82
CA LYS A 30 15.27 -0.88 -7.24
C LYS A 30 16.66 -1.43 -7.60
N PRO A 31 16.84 -1.98 -8.82
CA PRO A 31 15.82 -2.23 -9.85
C PRO A 31 14.93 -3.44 -9.50
N SER A 32 13.63 -3.36 -9.79
CA SER A 32 12.65 -4.43 -9.53
C SER A 32 11.56 -4.45 -10.60
N SER A 33 10.89 -5.59 -10.76
CA SER A 33 9.74 -5.75 -11.66
C SER A 33 8.47 -5.17 -11.03
N ASP A 34 7.45 -4.89 -11.85
CA ASP A 34 6.16 -4.39 -11.35
C ASP A 34 5.54 -5.33 -10.29
N SER A 35 5.63 -6.64 -10.50
CA SER A 35 5.17 -7.64 -9.52
C SER A 35 5.97 -7.59 -8.22
N ALA A 36 7.31 -7.44 -8.28
CA ALA A 36 8.13 -7.32 -7.09
C ALA A 36 7.82 -6.03 -6.31
N MET A 37 7.59 -4.91 -7.02
CA MET A 37 7.17 -3.64 -6.39
C MET A 37 5.81 -3.77 -5.71
N PHE A 38 4.90 -4.54 -6.31
CA PHE A 38 3.61 -4.87 -5.73
C PHE A 38 3.77 -5.68 -4.44
N ASP A 39 4.55 -6.77 -4.49
CA ASP A 39 4.79 -7.64 -3.34
C ASP A 39 5.44 -6.89 -2.17
N ASN A 40 6.44 -6.03 -2.42
CA ASN A 40 7.07 -5.23 -1.36
C ASN A 40 6.06 -4.30 -0.67
N THR A 41 5.19 -3.66 -1.44
CA THR A 41 4.18 -2.74 -0.90
C THR A 41 3.12 -3.51 -0.11
N LEU A 42 2.69 -4.67 -0.62
CA LEU A 42 1.71 -5.53 0.03
C LEU A 42 2.25 -6.08 1.36
N GLU A 43 3.49 -6.58 1.36
CA GLU A 43 4.18 -7.08 2.55
C GLU A 43 4.32 -5.98 3.60
N PHE A 44 4.76 -4.77 3.18
CA PHE A 44 4.85 -3.63 4.09
C PHE A 44 3.50 -3.32 4.76
N LEU A 45 2.41 -3.26 4.00
CA LEU A 45 1.08 -2.97 4.55
C LEU A 45 0.60 -4.08 5.51
N ALA A 46 0.80 -5.35 5.14
CA ALA A 46 0.39 -6.48 5.96
C ALA A 46 1.16 -6.55 7.29
N LEU A 47 2.47 -6.34 7.25
CA LEU A 47 3.30 -6.31 8.46
C LEU A 47 3.03 -5.08 9.34
N ASN A 48 2.46 -4.01 8.77
CA ASN A 48 2.05 -2.80 9.50
C ASN A 48 0.58 -2.83 9.95
N GLY A 49 0.01 -4.03 10.14
CA GLY A 49 -1.28 -4.21 10.80
C GLY A 49 -2.51 -4.20 9.90
N ARG A 50 -2.35 -4.14 8.57
CA ARG A 50 -3.48 -4.34 7.64
C ARG A 50 -3.72 -5.81 7.38
N THR A 51 -4.99 -6.20 7.24
CA THR A 51 -5.28 -7.53 6.69
C THR A 51 -4.90 -7.57 5.20
N LEU A 52 -4.73 -8.77 4.64
CA LEU A 52 -4.43 -8.91 3.22
C LEU A 52 -5.54 -8.30 2.36
N GLU A 53 -6.80 -8.48 2.73
CA GLU A 53 -7.95 -7.93 2.03
C GLU A 53 -7.95 -6.39 2.03
N GLU A 54 -7.65 -5.79 3.19
CA GLU A 54 -7.51 -4.33 3.32
C GLU A 54 -6.36 -3.80 2.46
N ALA A 55 -5.19 -4.44 2.54
CA ALA A 55 -4.02 -4.04 1.77
C ALA A 55 -4.26 -4.15 0.26
N PHE A 56 -4.91 -5.22 -0.20
CA PHE A 56 -5.30 -5.39 -1.60
C PHE A 56 -6.28 -4.30 -2.06
N MET A 57 -7.31 -3.99 -1.26
CA MET A 57 -8.28 -2.93 -1.55
C MET A 57 -7.62 -1.55 -1.62
N MET A 58 -6.61 -1.29 -0.79
CA MET A 58 -5.85 -0.04 -0.82
C MET A 58 -4.97 0.08 -2.08
N MET A 59 -4.38 -1.03 -2.54
CA MET A 59 -3.48 -1.05 -3.69
C MET A 59 -4.20 -1.09 -5.04
N VAL A 60 -5.29 -1.86 -5.13
CA VAL A 60 -6.07 -2.07 -6.35
C VAL A 60 -7.56 -1.92 -6.02
N PRO A 61 -8.05 -0.68 -5.83
CA PRO A 61 -9.43 -0.45 -5.47
C PRO A 61 -10.38 -0.80 -6.63
N GLU A 62 -11.56 -1.32 -6.29
CA GLU A 62 -12.62 -1.57 -7.26
C GLU A 62 -13.10 -0.25 -7.91
N PRO A 63 -13.36 -0.22 -9.23
CA PRO A 63 -13.92 0.96 -9.89
C PRO A 63 -15.33 1.31 -9.36
N TRP A 64 -15.45 2.46 -8.70
CA TRP A 64 -16.69 2.85 -7.99
C TRP A 64 -17.54 3.92 -8.71
N HIS A 65 -16.96 4.71 -9.62
CA HIS A 65 -17.58 5.92 -10.19
C HIS A 65 -18.90 5.68 -10.97
N LYS A 66 -19.17 4.47 -11.44
CA LYS A 66 -20.41 4.12 -12.19
C LYS A 66 -21.08 2.83 -11.72
N ASN A 67 -20.71 2.34 -10.54
CA ASN A 67 -21.26 1.08 -10.04
C ASN A 67 -22.53 1.34 -9.21
N GLU A 68 -23.69 1.39 -9.86
CA GLU A 68 -25.00 1.61 -9.21
C GLU A 68 -25.37 0.54 -8.18
N ASN A 69 -24.75 -0.65 -8.26
CA ASN A 69 -24.98 -1.76 -7.34
C ASN A 69 -23.97 -1.82 -6.17
N MET A 70 -23.06 -0.86 -6.07
CA MET A 70 -22.06 -0.85 -5.01
C MET A 70 -22.66 -0.31 -3.71
N GLU A 71 -22.66 -1.14 -2.67
CA GLU A 71 -23.09 -0.75 -1.32
C GLU A 71 -22.31 0.47 -0.83
N SER A 72 -23.00 1.40 -0.17
CA SER A 72 -22.45 2.67 0.32
C SER A 72 -21.19 2.50 1.16
N LYS A 73 -21.12 1.39 1.93
CA LYS A 73 -19.99 1.06 2.81
C LYS A 73 -18.69 0.74 2.06
N LYS A 74 -18.75 0.30 0.81
CA LYS A 74 -17.55 0.02 -0.01
C LYS A 74 -17.01 1.25 -0.74
N ARG A 75 -17.79 2.34 -0.82
CA ARG A 75 -17.39 3.60 -1.46
C ARG A 75 -16.68 4.58 -0.51
N ALA A 76 -16.72 4.32 0.79
CA ALA A 76 -16.27 5.21 1.86
C ALA A 76 -14.90 4.82 2.39
#